data_AF-A0A3C2BB01-F1
#
_entry.id   AF-A0A3C2BB01-F1
#
_cell.length_a   1.000
_cell.length_b   1.000
_cell.length_c   1.000
_cell.angle_alpha   90.00
_cell.angle_beta   90.00
_cell.angle_gamma   90.00
#
_symmetry.space_group_name_H-M   'P 1'
#
loop_
_entity.id
_entity.type
_entity.pdbx_description
1 polymer ?
#
loop_
_entity_poly.entity_id
_entity_poly.type
_entity_poly.pdbx_seq_one_letter_code
_entity_poly.pdbx_strand_id
1 'polypeptide(L)'
;MFKESLRKMKSAFVGSLVALASISVPLSTAVSNTSMLTASAVNDNYAKLLQYSLYFYDANMCGSDVNSDSQLSWRSNCHTGDEVKGGFHDAGDHAMFGLPQGYSASTLGWSYYEFKDAYNALGQTSHFKTISEHFCEFFKNSTKLDGSGNVSSFCYQKGDGTLDHEYWGKPENQESAQGVRKMFWTSSGASDIAAEYAAALAINYLNFGNAEDLKYAEALYKFSTQYNQVATDGPTGFYTSDE
;
A
#
# COMPACT_ATOMS: atom_id res chain seq x y z
N MET A 1 9.40 0.07 -43.72
CA MET A 1 8.20 0.40 -44.52
C MET A 1 7.39 -0.89 -44.69
N PHE A 2 6.20 -0.94 -44.06
CA PHE A 2 5.04 -1.82 -44.34
C PHE A 2 5.18 -3.35 -44.16
N LYS A 3 4.54 -3.92 -43.10
CA LYS A 3 3.22 -4.62 -43.08
C LYS A 3 3.37 -6.14 -43.36
N GLU A 4 2.64 -7.11 -42.84
CA GLU A 4 1.40 -7.27 -42.02
C GLU A 4 1.40 -8.75 -41.55
N SER A 5 1.12 -9.05 -40.29
CA SER A 5 -0.10 -9.76 -39.79
C SER A 5 -0.61 -10.97 -40.60
N LEU A 6 -0.63 -12.15 -39.97
CA LEU A 6 -1.58 -13.23 -40.28
C LEU A 6 -2.07 -13.95 -39.01
N ARG A 7 -3.40 -14.15 -38.98
CA ARG A 7 -4.28 -14.54 -37.86
C ARG A 7 -4.59 -16.05 -37.85
N LYS A 8 -4.81 -16.56 -36.63
CA LYS A 8 -5.89 -17.47 -36.14
C LYS A 8 -5.94 -18.95 -36.56
N MET A 9 -6.06 -19.80 -35.52
CA MET A 9 -6.91 -21.01 -35.45
C MET A 9 -7.22 -21.25 -33.95
N LYS A 10 -8.42 -20.94 -33.41
CA LYS A 10 -9.68 -21.71 -33.33
C LYS A 10 -9.55 -23.12 -32.74
N SER A 11 -10.09 -23.32 -31.53
CA SER A 11 -10.57 -24.60 -31.05
C SER A 11 -11.73 -24.40 -30.07
N ALA A 12 -12.91 -24.92 -30.44
CA ALA A 12 -14.05 -25.13 -29.56
C ALA A 12 -14.74 -26.41 -30.02
N PHE A 13 -14.86 -27.41 -29.16
CA PHE A 13 -15.98 -28.37 -29.14
C PHE A 13 -15.90 -29.36 -27.97
N VAL A 14 -16.96 -29.42 -27.15
CA VAL A 14 -17.62 -30.61 -26.56
C VAL A 14 -19.00 -30.09 -26.11
N GLY A 15 -20.19 -30.64 -26.36
CA GLY A 15 -20.64 -31.97 -26.77
C GLY A 15 -21.90 -32.28 -25.94
N SER A 16 -23.08 -32.30 -26.58
CA SER A 16 -24.44 -32.41 -26.01
C SER A 16 -24.80 -33.79 -25.45
N LEU A 17 -25.88 -33.90 -24.64
CA LEU A 17 -26.98 -34.88 -24.82
C LEU A 17 -28.15 -34.71 -23.82
N VAL A 18 -29.34 -35.19 -24.23
CA VAL A 18 -30.72 -34.81 -23.88
C VAL A 18 -31.57 -36.05 -23.49
N ALA A 19 -32.63 -35.89 -22.67
CA ALA A 19 -33.94 -36.60 -22.75
C ALA A 19 -34.94 -35.98 -21.72
N LEU A 20 -36.01 -35.24 -22.08
CA LEU A 20 -37.34 -35.51 -22.70
C LEU A 20 -38.46 -35.93 -21.72
N ALA A 21 -39.46 -35.05 -21.53
CA ALA A 21 -40.88 -35.41 -21.39
C ALA A 21 -41.79 -34.22 -21.77
N SER A 22 -42.86 -34.55 -22.49
CA SER A 22 -43.75 -33.77 -23.36
C SER A 22 -44.81 -32.88 -22.69
N ILE A 23 -45.20 -31.76 -23.34
CA ILE A 23 -46.58 -31.32 -23.64
C ILE A 23 -46.51 -30.34 -24.84
N SER A 24 -47.36 -30.60 -25.84
CA SER A 24 -47.47 -29.88 -27.11
C SER A 24 -48.34 -28.63 -27.01
N VAL A 25 -47.77 -27.47 -27.34
CA VAL A 25 -48.50 -26.23 -27.69
C VAL A 25 -47.78 -25.60 -28.89
N PRO A 26 -48.47 -25.22 -29.99
CA PRO A 26 -47.83 -24.52 -31.09
C PRO A 26 -47.72 -23.04 -30.69
N LEU A 27 -46.60 -22.68 -30.07
CA LEU A 27 -46.27 -21.28 -29.83
C LEU A 27 -45.14 -20.87 -30.77
N SER A 28 -45.51 -20.02 -31.72
CA SER A 28 -44.66 -19.41 -32.73
C SER A 28 -43.24 -19.16 -32.25
N THR A 29 -42.27 -19.85 -32.85
CA THR A 29 -40.85 -19.64 -32.64
C THR A 29 -40.43 -18.31 -33.27
N ALA A 30 -40.66 -17.21 -32.56
CA ALA A 30 -39.75 -16.08 -32.64
C ALA A 30 -38.49 -16.48 -31.87
N VAL A 31 -37.51 -17.03 -32.59
CA VAL A 31 -36.15 -17.13 -32.07
C VAL A 31 -35.68 -15.70 -31.91
N SER A 32 -35.90 -15.11 -30.74
CA SER A 32 -35.14 -13.95 -30.33
C SER A 32 -33.69 -14.39 -30.37
N ASN A 33 -32.95 -13.88 -31.36
CA ASN A 33 -31.52 -13.81 -31.28
C ASN A 33 -31.22 -13.07 -29.97
N THR A 34 -31.00 -13.81 -28.89
CA THR A 34 -30.21 -13.32 -27.78
C THR A 34 -28.82 -13.17 -28.38
N SER A 35 -28.60 -12.03 -29.03
CA SER A 35 -27.27 -11.52 -29.27
C SER A 35 -26.59 -11.63 -27.92
N MET A 36 -25.69 -12.60 -27.78
CA MET A 36 -24.74 -12.56 -26.70
C MET A 36 -24.20 -11.15 -26.77
N LEU A 37 -24.46 -10.36 -25.73
CA LEU A 37 -23.72 -9.16 -25.46
C LEU A 37 -22.28 -9.65 -25.43
N THR A 38 -21.60 -9.58 -26.57
CA THR A 38 -20.16 -9.65 -26.63
C THR A 38 -19.76 -8.57 -25.65
N ALA A 39 -19.20 -8.97 -24.51
CA ALA A 39 -18.60 -8.05 -23.57
C ALA A 39 -17.78 -7.10 -24.43
N SER A 40 -18.30 -5.88 -24.59
CA SER A 40 -17.58 -4.79 -25.24
C SER A 40 -16.22 -4.84 -24.58
N ALA A 41 -15.16 -5.01 -25.36
CA ALA A 41 -13.80 -4.92 -24.81
C ALA A 41 -13.76 -3.59 -24.05
N VAL A 42 -13.83 -3.67 -22.73
CA VAL A 42 -13.60 -2.52 -21.87
C VAL A 42 -12.17 -2.16 -22.23
N ASN A 43 -12.01 -0.99 -22.85
CA ASN A 43 -10.67 -0.50 -23.13
C ASN A 43 -10.13 -0.08 -21.78
N ASP A 44 -9.46 -1.01 -21.10
CA ASP A 44 -8.91 -0.79 -19.78
C ASP A 44 -7.88 0.33 -19.87
N ASN A 45 -8.25 1.50 -19.33
CA ASN A 45 -7.37 2.64 -19.31
C ASN A 45 -6.38 2.49 -18.14
N TYR A 46 -5.38 1.63 -18.31
CA TYR A 46 -4.38 1.34 -17.28
C TYR A 46 -3.58 2.58 -16.87
N ALA A 47 -3.42 3.56 -17.75
CA ALA A 47 -2.83 4.85 -17.42
C ALA A 47 -3.65 5.60 -16.36
N LYS A 48 -4.97 5.65 -16.54
CA LYS A 48 -5.90 6.22 -15.56
C LYS A 48 -5.92 5.41 -14.27
N LEU A 49 -5.84 4.08 -14.35
CA LEU A 49 -5.82 3.22 -13.16
C LEU A 49 -4.54 3.43 -12.33
N LEU A 50 -3.38 3.57 -12.96
CA LEU A 50 -2.13 3.92 -12.25
C LEU A 50 -2.28 5.24 -11.50
N GLN A 51 -2.72 6.30 -12.19
CA GLN A 51 -2.96 7.60 -11.56
C GLN A 51 -3.93 7.47 -10.38
N TYR A 52 -5.04 6.77 -10.56
CA TYR A 52 -6.08 6.66 -9.53
C TYR A 52 -5.62 5.82 -8.33
N SER A 53 -4.77 4.82 -8.57
CA SER A 53 -4.22 4.00 -7.51
C SER A 53 -3.30 4.79 -6.56
N LEU A 54 -2.62 5.84 -7.03
CA LEU A 54 -1.76 6.66 -6.17
C LEU A 54 -2.58 7.51 -5.18
N TYR A 55 -3.75 8.03 -5.60
CA TYR A 55 -4.64 8.79 -4.72
C TYR A 55 -5.17 8.01 -3.51
N PHE A 56 -5.07 6.68 -3.52
CA PHE A 56 -5.36 5.88 -2.33
C PHE A 56 -4.42 6.25 -1.16
N TYR A 57 -3.14 6.49 -1.45
CA TYR A 57 -2.18 6.89 -0.42
C TYR A 57 -2.44 8.31 0.09
N ASP A 58 -2.83 9.25 -0.79
CA ASP A 58 -3.28 10.59 -0.39
C ASP A 58 -4.45 10.56 0.60
N ALA A 59 -5.33 9.56 0.48
CA ALA A 59 -6.49 9.38 1.34
C ALA A 59 -6.14 8.87 2.74
N ASN A 60 -4.97 8.24 2.90
CA ASN A 60 -4.50 7.66 4.16
C ASN A 60 -3.28 8.38 4.76
N MET A 61 -2.69 9.36 4.07
CA MET A 61 -1.54 10.13 4.56
C MET A 61 -1.85 10.81 5.91
N CYS A 62 -0.94 10.73 6.89
CA CYS A 62 -1.14 11.26 8.24
C CYS A 62 0.02 12.19 8.65
N GLY A 63 -0.22 13.13 9.57
CA GLY A 63 0.78 14.03 10.10
C GLY A 63 0.48 15.51 9.82
N SER A 64 1.52 16.34 9.92
CA SER A 64 1.45 17.80 9.76
C SER A 64 1.53 18.31 8.33
N ASP A 65 1.81 17.42 7.38
CA ASP A 65 2.13 17.80 6.00
C ASP A 65 1.06 17.34 5.01
N VAL A 66 -0.04 16.74 5.51
CA VAL A 66 -1.16 16.25 4.68
C VAL A 66 -1.75 17.38 3.83
N ASN A 67 -1.86 18.59 4.39
CA ASN A 67 -2.39 19.76 3.68
C ASN A 67 -1.51 20.19 2.48
N SER A 68 -0.20 19.99 2.54
CA SER A 68 0.72 20.35 1.46
C SER A 68 0.94 19.22 0.47
N ASP A 69 0.85 17.98 0.94
CA ASP A 69 1.34 16.82 0.20
C ASP A 69 0.21 15.99 -0.41
N SER A 70 -0.97 15.95 0.22
CA SER A 70 -2.15 15.28 -0.32
C SER A 70 -2.79 16.11 -1.42
N GLN A 71 -3.12 15.47 -2.53
CA GLN A 71 -3.90 16.08 -3.61
C GLN A 71 -5.42 16.02 -3.40
N LEU A 72 -5.88 15.57 -2.22
CA LEU A 72 -7.29 15.43 -1.88
C LEU A 72 -7.76 16.54 -0.95
N SER A 73 -8.64 17.41 -1.45
CA SER A 73 -9.12 18.61 -0.74
C SER A 73 -9.93 18.33 0.53
N TRP A 74 -10.31 17.08 0.77
CA TRP A 74 -11.10 16.65 1.93
C TRP A 74 -10.26 15.99 3.02
N ARG A 75 -8.96 15.81 2.79
CA ARG A 75 -7.98 15.40 3.80
C ARG A 75 -7.28 16.61 4.37
N SER A 76 -6.88 16.54 5.63
CA SER A 76 -6.06 17.58 6.25
C SER A 76 -5.14 17.01 7.33
N ASN A 77 -4.33 17.88 7.92
CA ASN A 77 -3.42 17.50 9.01
C ASN A 77 -4.18 16.79 10.14
N CYS A 78 -3.65 15.66 10.58
CA CYS A 78 -4.24 14.80 11.59
C CYS A 78 -3.17 14.20 12.48
N HIS A 79 -3.55 13.92 13.73
CA HIS A 79 -2.68 13.30 14.74
C HIS A 79 -1.31 13.98 14.88
N THR A 80 -1.30 15.31 14.88
CA THR A 80 -0.09 16.12 14.87
C THR A 80 0.63 16.14 16.20
N GLY A 81 -0.04 15.74 17.29
CA GLY A 81 0.54 15.60 18.63
C GLY A 81 1.36 14.33 18.85
N ASP A 82 1.27 13.34 17.95
CA ASP A 82 1.95 12.05 18.08
C ASP A 82 3.48 12.18 18.18
N GLU A 83 4.14 11.38 19.03
CA GLU A 83 5.61 11.38 19.17
C GLU A 83 6.31 11.14 17.81
N VAL A 84 5.88 10.09 17.08
CA VAL A 84 6.38 9.77 15.75
C VAL A 84 5.51 10.44 14.69
N LYS A 85 6.11 11.33 13.90
CA LYS A 85 5.43 12.11 12.87
C LYS A 85 5.26 11.32 11.56
N GLY A 86 4.24 11.69 10.79
CA GLY A 86 4.00 11.14 9.46
C GLY A 86 3.35 9.76 9.46
N GLY A 87 3.52 9.08 8.32
CA GLY A 87 3.02 7.74 8.03
C GLY A 87 1.68 7.75 7.30
N PHE A 88 1.15 6.55 7.03
CA PHE A 88 -0.17 6.34 6.45
C PHE A 88 -1.04 5.52 7.39
N HIS A 89 -2.30 5.89 7.52
CA HIS A 89 -3.34 5.06 8.12
C HIS A 89 -3.41 3.72 7.37
N ASP A 90 -3.48 2.62 8.13
CA ASP A 90 -3.27 1.28 7.57
C ASP A 90 -4.35 0.89 6.56
N ALA A 91 -5.63 1.06 6.93
CA ALA A 91 -6.75 0.66 6.10
C ALA A 91 -7.86 1.73 6.08
N GLY A 92 -9.01 1.41 6.66
CA GLY A 92 -10.11 2.35 6.92
C GLY A 92 -10.18 2.82 8.36
N ASP A 93 -9.26 2.33 9.18
CA ASP A 93 -8.97 2.78 10.54
C ASP A 93 -7.89 3.87 10.49
N HIS A 94 -7.39 4.32 11.65
CA HIS A 94 -6.29 5.27 11.70
C HIS A 94 -5.03 4.71 12.37
N ALA A 95 -5.06 3.52 12.97
CA ALA A 95 -3.85 2.84 13.44
C ALA A 95 -2.84 2.66 12.29
N MET A 96 -1.55 2.54 12.64
CA MET A 96 -0.49 2.24 11.68
C MET A 96 0.33 1.07 12.18
N PHE A 97 0.25 -0.03 11.45
CA PHE A 97 0.97 -1.25 11.75
C PHE A 97 2.24 -1.31 10.90
N GLY A 98 3.40 -1.53 11.53
CA GLY A 98 4.68 -1.37 10.84
C GLY A 98 4.88 -2.37 9.70
N LEU A 99 4.45 -3.63 9.87
CA LEU A 99 4.63 -4.65 8.83
C LEU A 99 3.96 -4.27 7.49
N PRO A 100 2.63 -4.02 7.43
CA PRO A 100 1.98 -3.60 6.18
C PRO A 100 2.44 -2.22 5.70
N GLN A 101 2.84 -1.31 6.60
CA GLN A 101 3.39 -0.01 6.22
C GLN A 101 4.69 -0.16 5.42
N GLY A 102 5.62 -0.96 5.96
CA GLY A 102 6.89 -1.26 5.33
C GLY A 102 6.72 -2.02 4.01
N TYR A 103 5.90 -3.08 4.02
CA TYR A 103 5.55 -3.85 2.82
C TYR A 103 4.96 -2.98 1.70
N SER A 104 4.04 -2.08 2.03
CA SER A 104 3.42 -1.18 1.06
C SER A 104 4.45 -0.26 0.42
N ALA A 105 5.34 0.33 1.24
CA ALA A 105 6.38 1.23 0.77
C ALA A 105 7.43 0.51 -0.08
N SER A 106 7.91 -0.67 0.37
CA SER A 106 8.89 -1.47 -0.35
C SER A 106 8.34 -1.97 -1.69
N THR A 107 7.09 -2.44 -1.71
CA THR A 107 6.41 -2.90 -2.93
C THR A 107 6.13 -1.76 -3.91
N LEU A 108 5.65 -0.61 -3.44
CA LEU A 108 5.41 0.55 -4.32
C LEU A 108 6.73 1.11 -4.87
N GLY A 109 7.78 1.14 -4.04
CA GLY A 109 9.14 1.49 -4.45
C GLY A 109 9.70 0.54 -5.50
N TRP A 110 9.47 -0.77 -5.35
CA TRP A 110 9.86 -1.79 -6.33
C TRP A 110 9.09 -1.61 -7.64
N SER A 111 7.78 -1.35 -7.59
CA SER A 111 6.98 -1.05 -8.78
C SER A 111 7.56 0.12 -9.59
N TYR A 112 7.93 1.22 -8.95
CA TYR A 112 8.56 2.33 -9.65
C TYR A 112 9.97 1.98 -10.16
N TYR A 113 10.75 1.22 -9.41
CA TYR A 113 12.07 0.77 -9.83
C TYR A 113 12.00 -0.03 -11.15
N GLU A 114 11.08 -0.98 -11.24
CA GLU A 114 10.90 -1.84 -12.43
C GLU A 114 10.26 -1.09 -13.61
N PHE A 115 9.28 -0.21 -13.32
CA PHE A 115 8.43 0.40 -14.35
C PHE A 115 8.62 1.92 -14.48
N LYS A 116 9.80 2.44 -14.13
CA LYS A 116 10.13 3.88 -14.11
C LYS A 116 9.72 4.63 -15.37
N ASP A 117 9.94 4.03 -16.54
CA ASP A 117 9.59 4.64 -17.83
C ASP A 117 8.07 4.85 -17.99
N ALA A 118 7.24 3.95 -17.45
CA ALA A 118 5.79 4.10 -17.48
C ALA A 118 5.32 5.24 -16.57
N TYR A 119 5.86 5.34 -15.35
CA TYR A 119 5.57 6.45 -14.45
C TYR A 119 5.99 7.80 -15.06
N ASN A 120 7.16 7.86 -15.70
CA ASN A 120 7.65 9.05 -16.39
C ASN A 120 6.75 9.43 -17.57
N ALA A 121 6.44 8.49 -18.45
CA ALA A 121 5.62 8.73 -19.64
C ALA A 121 4.19 9.20 -19.29
N LEU A 122 3.67 8.77 -18.14
CA LEU A 122 2.33 9.12 -17.64
C LEU A 122 2.34 10.33 -16.69
N GLY A 123 3.50 10.94 -16.43
CA GLY A 123 3.63 12.09 -15.54
C GLY A 123 3.32 11.79 -14.06
N GLN A 124 3.41 10.51 -13.64
CA GLN A 124 3.08 10.08 -12.28
C GLN A 124 4.29 10.09 -11.33
N THR A 125 5.50 10.28 -11.85
CA THR A 125 6.74 10.25 -11.06
C THR A 125 6.74 11.22 -9.88
N SER A 126 6.26 12.45 -10.06
CA SER A 126 6.24 13.43 -8.96
C SER A 126 5.30 13.01 -7.84
N HIS A 127 4.10 12.51 -8.19
CA HIS A 127 3.11 12.08 -7.21
C HIS A 127 3.57 10.84 -6.45
N PHE A 128 4.10 9.85 -7.18
CA PHE A 128 4.72 8.67 -6.56
C PHE A 128 5.88 9.08 -5.63
N LYS A 129 6.75 10.01 -6.05
CA LYS A 129 7.87 10.47 -5.22
C LYS A 129 7.39 11.10 -3.90
N THR A 130 6.36 11.95 -3.93
CA THR A 130 5.74 12.50 -2.71
C THR A 130 5.29 11.40 -1.75
N ILE A 131 4.58 10.38 -2.27
CA ILE A 131 4.12 9.24 -1.46
C ILE A 131 5.31 8.46 -0.87
N SER A 132 6.31 8.15 -1.70
CA SER A 132 7.50 7.40 -1.32
C SER A 132 8.34 8.12 -0.25
N GLU A 133 8.49 9.44 -0.38
CA GLU A 133 9.21 10.27 0.59
C GLU A 133 8.46 10.37 1.91
N HIS A 134 7.11 10.44 1.90
CA HIS A 134 6.31 10.43 3.14
C HIS A 134 6.45 9.13 3.92
N PHE A 135 6.52 7.98 3.23
CA PHE A 135 6.84 6.68 3.85
C PHE A 135 8.25 6.68 4.46
N CYS A 136 9.26 7.08 3.68
CA CYS A 136 10.65 7.04 4.12
C CYS A 136 10.91 7.97 5.30
N GLU A 137 10.30 9.16 5.28
CA GLU A 137 10.39 10.11 6.39
C GLU A 137 9.76 9.54 7.67
N PHE A 138 8.62 8.84 7.56
CA PHE A 138 8.05 8.12 8.69
C PHE A 138 8.99 7.02 9.24
N PHE A 139 9.65 6.23 8.39
CA PHE A 139 10.58 5.19 8.85
C PHE A 139 11.82 5.77 9.54
N LYS A 140 12.35 6.88 9.03
CA LYS A 140 13.44 7.61 9.71
C LYS A 140 12.99 8.19 11.04
N ASN A 141 11.82 8.83 11.10
CA ASN A 141 11.24 9.34 12.35
C ASN A 141 10.91 8.24 13.37
N SER A 142 10.62 7.05 12.87
CA SER A 142 10.40 5.86 13.69
C SER A 142 11.70 5.26 14.24
N THR A 143 12.88 5.72 13.82
CA THR A 143 14.15 5.04 14.12
C THR A 143 15.10 5.95 14.90
N LYS A 144 15.51 5.52 16.10
CA LYS A 144 16.49 6.24 16.93
C LYS A 144 17.86 5.60 16.77
N LEU A 145 18.81 6.32 16.16
CA LEU A 145 20.20 5.87 16.04
C LEU A 145 21.05 6.31 17.25
N ASP A 146 21.97 5.46 17.69
CA ASP A 146 23.01 5.78 18.67
C ASP A 146 24.16 6.60 18.06
N GLY A 147 25.12 7.02 18.89
CA GLY A 147 26.28 7.81 18.44
C GLY A 147 27.22 7.06 17.47
N SER A 148 27.07 5.75 17.32
CA SER A 148 27.81 4.93 16.36
C SER A 148 26.99 4.62 15.09
N GLY A 149 25.78 5.17 14.97
CA GLY A 149 24.88 4.96 13.84
C GLY A 149 24.12 3.64 13.87
N ASN A 150 24.11 2.89 14.98
CA ASN A 150 23.28 1.69 15.10
C ASN A 150 21.89 2.05 15.64
N VAL A 151 20.87 1.26 15.32
CA VAL A 151 19.53 1.42 15.89
C VAL A 151 19.57 1.11 17.39
N SER A 152 19.20 2.11 18.20
CA SER A 152 19.03 1.98 19.65
C SER A 152 17.60 1.56 20.03
N SER A 153 16.62 2.07 19.29
CA SER A 153 15.24 1.60 19.30
C SER A 153 14.51 2.08 18.05
N PHE A 154 13.41 1.40 17.71
CA PHE A 154 12.52 1.88 16.66
C PHE A 154 11.05 1.64 17.01
N CYS A 155 10.19 2.47 16.43
CA CYS A 155 8.74 2.42 16.55
C CYS A 155 8.18 1.52 15.45
N TYR A 156 7.55 0.42 15.82
CA TYR A 156 7.00 -0.55 14.88
C TYR A 156 5.47 -0.48 14.79
N GLN A 157 4.82 0.34 15.63
CA GLN A 157 3.40 0.61 15.52
C GLN A 157 3.03 1.94 16.18
N LYS A 158 2.04 2.61 15.59
CA LYS A 158 1.47 3.86 16.05
C LYS A 158 -0.04 3.73 16.19
N GLY A 159 -0.55 3.99 17.39
CA GLY A 159 -1.93 3.73 17.76
C GLY A 159 -2.15 2.31 18.26
N ASP A 160 -3.10 2.15 19.19
CA ASP A 160 -3.61 0.85 19.61
C ASP A 160 -4.82 0.52 18.73
N GLY A 161 -4.76 -0.58 17.98
CA GLY A 161 -5.82 -0.93 17.04
C GLY A 161 -7.19 -1.13 17.70
N THR A 162 -7.24 -1.66 18.92
CA THR A 162 -8.51 -1.86 19.62
C THR A 162 -9.15 -0.52 19.96
N LEU A 163 -8.38 0.39 20.56
CA LEU A 163 -8.87 1.74 20.90
C LEU A 163 -9.24 2.53 19.65
N ASP A 164 -8.45 2.42 18.60
CA ASP A 164 -8.68 3.11 17.33
C ASP A 164 -10.02 2.67 16.70
N HIS A 165 -10.31 1.37 16.73
CA HIS A 165 -11.53 0.78 16.14
C HIS A 165 -12.81 1.09 16.93
N GLU A 166 -12.70 1.67 18.13
CA GLU A 166 -13.84 2.24 18.88
C GLU A 166 -14.25 3.63 18.36
N TYR A 167 -13.43 4.27 17.51
CA TYR A 167 -13.70 5.57 16.94
C TYR A 167 -14.16 5.47 15.48
N TRP A 168 -15.30 6.09 15.18
CA TRP A 168 -15.76 6.27 13.80
C TRP A 168 -15.92 7.75 13.49
N GLY A 169 -14.98 8.30 12.73
CA GLY A 169 -14.97 9.71 12.38
C GLY A 169 -13.76 10.08 11.55
N LYS A 170 -13.59 11.37 11.28
CA LYS A 170 -12.46 11.87 10.49
C LYS A 170 -11.17 11.86 11.31
N PRO A 171 -10.01 11.53 10.73
CA PRO A 171 -8.75 11.45 11.48
C PRO A 171 -8.33 12.79 12.09
N GLU A 172 -8.71 13.92 11.47
CA GLU A 172 -8.40 15.27 11.95
C GLU A 172 -9.04 15.58 13.31
N ASN A 173 -10.08 14.84 13.71
CA ASN A 173 -10.77 15.04 14.98
C ASN A 173 -10.40 14.01 16.05
N GLN A 174 -9.74 12.90 15.68
CA GLN A 174 -9.56 11.77 16.60
C GLN A 174 -8.64 12.13 17.78
N GLU A 175 -7.59 12.92 17.56
CA GLU A 175 -6.69 13.35 18.66
C GLU A 175 -7.45 14.14 19.73
N SER A 176 -8.42 14.99 19.34
CA SER A 176 -9.27 15.70 20.29
C SER A 176 -10.22 14.77 21.05
N ALA A 177 -10.60 13.64 20.46
CA ALA A 177 -11.58 12.71 21.00
C ALA A 177 -10.93 11.63 21.90
N GLN A 178 -9.77 11.11 21.51
CA GLN A 178 -9.10 9.97 22.16
C GLN A 178 -7.70 10.32 22.70
N GLY A 179 -7.20 11.53 22.46
CA GLY A 179 -5.86 11.96 22.85
C GLY A 179 -4.78 11.56 21.84
N VAL A 180 -3.53 11.84 22.21
CA VAL A 180 -2.35 11.43 21.43
C VAL A 180 -2.21 9.92 21.46
N ARG A 181 -1.84 9.33 20.31
CA ARG A 181 -1.79 7.88 20.17
C ARG A 181 -0.56 7.30 20.84
N LYS A 182 -0.70 6.06 21.33
CA LYS A 182 0.42 5.28 21.87
C LYS A 182 1.42 4.93 20.77
N MET A 183 2.71 5.02 21.07
CA MET A 183 3.78 4.46 20.24
C MET A 183 4.28 3.15 20.83
N PHE A 184 4.52 2.18 19.97
CA PHE A 184 5.08 0.88 20.35
C PHE A 184 6.54 0.83 19.89
N TRP A 185 7.46 0.82 20.85
CA TRP A 185 8.90 0.90 20.63
C TRP A 185 9.59 -0.38 21.08
N THR A 186 10.62 -0.80 20.34
CA THR A 186 11.47 -1.93 20.72
C THR A 186 12.94 -1.61 20.51
N SER A 187 13.82 -2.31 21.23
CA SER A 187 15.28 -2.26 21.08
C SER A 187 15.89 -3.61 20.70
N SER A 188 15.09 -4.68 20.56
CA SER A 188 15.59 -6.03 20.31
C SER A 188 14.60 -7.01 19.68
N GLY A 189 13.53 -6.53 19.04
CA GLY A 189 12.56 -7.38 18.31
C GLY A 189 11.91 -6.67 17.14
N ALA A 190 10.79 -7.21 16.64
CA ALA A 190 10.11 -6.76 15.42
C ALA A 190 11.04 -6.73 14.19
N SER A 191 11.89 -7.76 14.06
CA SER A 191 12.94 -7.86 13.05
C SER A 191 12.41 -7.85 11.62
N ASP A 192 11.28 -8.51 11.40
CA ASP A 192 10.51 -8.51 10.16
C ASP A 192 10.09 -7.09 9.75
N ILE A 193 9.58 -6.30 10.70
CA ILE A 193 9.19 -4.91 10.47
C ILE A 193 10.42 -4.04 10.18
N ALA A 194 11.50 -4.20 10.94
CA ALA A 194 12.75 -3.49 10.70
C ALA A 194 13.34 -3.79 9.31
N ALA A 195 13.22 -5.05 8.86
CA ALA A 195 13.65 -5.45 7.53
C ALA A 195 12.82 -4.79 6.41
N GLU A 196 11.50 -4.70 6.57
CA GLU A 196 10.64 -4.00 5.61
C GLU A 196 10.92 -2.49 5.55
N TYR A 197 11.13 -1.83 6.69
CA TYR A 197 11.54 -0.42 6.71
C TYR A 197 12.88 -0.22 6.02
N ALA A 198 13.84 -1.11 6.26
CA ALA A 198 15.14 -1.10 5.59
C ALA A 198 15.00 -1.26 4.07
N ALA A 199 14.16 -2.20 3.61
CA ALA A 199 13.90 -2.44 2.19
C ALA A 199 13.27 -1.22 1.52
N ALA A 200 12.28 -0.59 2.15
CA ALA A 200 11.62 0.61 1.63
C ALA A 200 12.59 1.80 1.50
N LEU A 201 13.42 2.03 2.52
CA LEU A 201 14.45 3.09 2.47
C LEU A 201 15.52 2.80 1.40
N ALA A 202 15.97 1.54 1.29
CA ALA A 202 16.96 1.14 0.29
C ALA A 202 16.42 1.31 -1.14
N ILE A 203 15.18 0.90 -1.42
CA ILE A 203 14.60 1.07 -2.76
C ILE A 203 14.35 2.55 -3.08
N ASN A 204 14.02 3.39 -2.09
CA ASN A 204 13.93 4.83 -2.28
C ASN A 204 15.28 5.47 -2.62
N TYR A 205 16.37 5.03 -1.95
CA TYR A 205 17.72 5.41 -2.33
C TYR A 205 18.06 5.01 -3.77
N LEU A 206 17.72 3.79 -4.21
CA LEU A 206 17.96 3.37 -5.60
C LEU A 206 17.16 4.20 -6.61
N ASN A 207 15.94 4.59 -6.25
CA ASN A 207 15.05 5.34 -7.13
C ASN A 207 15.43 6.82 -7.26
N PHE A 208 15.87 7.45 -6.16
CA PHE A 208 16.01 8.91 -6.05
C PHE A 208 17.34 9.41 -5.46
N GLY A 209 18.21 8.52 -4.96
CA GLY A 209 19.58 8.84 -4.55
C GLY A 209 19.72 9.53 -3.18
N ASN A 210 18.71 9.46 -2.30
CA ASN A 210 18.80 10.07 -0.97
C ASN A 210 19.74 9.28 -0.03
N ALA A 211 20.92 9.85 0.25
CA ALA A 211 21.93 9.21 1.08
C ALA A 211 21.50 9.01 2.55
N GLU A 212 20.55 9.82 3.05
CA GLU A 212 20.02 9.61 4.40
C GLU A 212 19.18 8.34 4.47
N ASP A 213 18.36 8.06 3.45
CA ASP A 213 17.57 6.83 3.41
C ASP A 213 18.49 5.61 3.40
N LEU A 214 19.58 5.63 2.63
CA LEU A 214 20.58 4.55 2.65
C LEU A 214 21.19 4.35 4.05
N LYS A 215 21.56 5.42 4.74
CA LYS A 215 22.11 5.34 6.11
C LYS A 215 21.16 4.62 7.06
N TYR A 216 19.87 4.99 7.05
CA TYR A 216 18.89 4.35 7.92
C TYR A 216 18.57 2.92 7.45
N ALA A 217 18.56 2.65 6.14
CA ALA A 217 18.37 1.31 5.60
C ALA A 217 19.45 0.34 6.08
N GLU A 218 20.72 0.72 6.01
CA GLU A 218 21.85 -0.10 6.49
C GLU A 218 21.75 -0.36 8.00
N ALA A 219 21.39 0.66 8.79
CA ALA A 219 21.25 0.54 10.23
C ALA A 219 20.10 -0.40 10.63
N LEU A 220 18.93 -0.26 9.99
CA LEU A 220 17.76 -1.12 10.23
C LEU A 220 17.97 -2.55 9.74
N TYR A 221 18.65 -2.75 8.60
CA TYR A 221 19.01 -4.08 8.11
C TYR A 221 19.98 -4.80 9.07
N LYS A 222 20.97 -4.06 9.59
CA LYS A 222 21.86 -4.61 10.63
C LYS A 222 21.07 -4.97 11.89
N PHE A 223 20.13 -4.13 12.32
CA PHE A 223 19.27 -4.41 13.46
C PHE A 223 18.41 -5.66 13.24
N SER A 224 17.77 -5.78 12.07
CA SER A 224 16.88 -6.91 11.75
C SER A 224 17.59 -8.25 11.63
N THR A 225 18.89 -8.23 11.28
CA THR A 225 19.70 -9.46 11.22
C THR A 225 20.36 -9.80 12.55
N GLN A 226 20.55 -8.81 13.42
CA GLN A 226 21.10 -9.02 14.77
C GLN A 226 20.09 -9.63 15.73
N TYR A 227 18.83 -9.19 15.64
CA TYR A 227 17.73 -9.71 16.45
C TYR A 227 16.84 -10.54 15.54
N ASN A 228 16.45 -11.75 15.92
CA ASN A 228 15.51 -12.58 15.16
C ASN A 228 14.27 -12.85 16.01
N GLN A 229 13.44 -11.81 16.19
CA GLN A 229 12.23 -11.86 17.00
C GLN A 229 11.15 -10.99 16.36
N VAL A 230 9.93 -11.49 16.30
CA VAL A 230 8.74 -10.75 15.88
C VAL A 230 8.26 -9.77 16.96
N ALA A 231 7.35 -8.87 16.59
CA ALA A 231 6.65 -8.04 17.57
C ALA A 231 5.74 -8.90 18.47
N THR A 232 5.85 -8.75 19.79
CA THR A 232 5.06 -9.55 20.76
C THR A 232 3.86 -8.83 21.35
N ASP A 233 3.76 -7.52 21.14
CA ASP A 233 2.66 -6.64 21.56
C ASP A 233 2.46 -5.54 20.52
N GLY A 234 1.29 -4.90 20.51
CA GLY A 234 0.91 -3.91 19.50
C GLY A 234 0.10 -4.54 18.36
N PRO A 235 0.72 -5.22 17.37
CA PRO A 235 0.00 -5.75 16.20
C PRO A 235 -0.88 -6.96 16.50
N THR A 236 -0.77 -7.52 17.71
CA THR A 236 -1.46 -8.74 18.13
C THR A 236 -2.96 -8.68 17.85
N GLY A 237 -3.47 -9.66 17.10
CA GLY A 237 -4.88 -9.73 16.69
C GLY A 237 -5.20 -9.05 15.36
N PHE A 238 -4.26 -8.29 14.79
CA PHE A 238 -4.38 -7.65 13.47
C PHE A 238 -3.36 -8.21 12.48
N TYR A 239 -2.07 -8.15 12.83
CA TYR A 239 -0.96 -8.66 12.04
C TYR A 239 -0.07 -9.54 12.92
N THR A 240 0.15 -10.78 12.50
CA THR A 240 0.98 -11.74 13.25
C THR A 240 2.02 -12.36 12.34
N SER A 241 3.24 -12.44 12.88
CA SER A 241 4.35 -13.18 12.29
C SER A 241 4.65 -14.37 13.21
N ASP A 242 4.87 -15.54 12.64
CA ASP A 242 4.95 -16.78 13.42
C ASP A 242 6.36 -17.08 13.97
N GLU A 243 7.43 -16.53 13.38
CA GLU A 243 8.83 -16.66 13.85
C GLU A 243 9.71 -15.47 13.41
#